data_AF-A0A8T4LXU1-F1
#
_entry.id   AF-A0A8T4LXU1-F1
#
_cell.length_a   1.000
_cell.length_b   1.000
_cell.length_c   1.000
_cell.angle_alpha   90.00
_cell.angle_beta   90.00
_cell.angle_gamma   90.00
#
_symmetry.space_group_name_H-M   'P 1'
#
loop_
_entity.id
_entity.type
_entity.pdbx_description
1 polymer ?
#
loop_
_entity_poly.entity_id
_entity_poly.type
_entity_poly.pdbx_seq_one_letter_code
_entity_poly.pdbx_strand_id
1 'polypeptide(L)' 'MGKFPEADARIMQFVVCRRCKSRNKKTLDKCRKCGSVFLRPKRKDIKAKK' A
#
# COMPACT_ATOMS: atom_id res chain seq x y z
N MET A 1 -7.27 -16.86 -7.21
CA MET A 1 -7.49 -15.71 -8.12
C MET A 1 -6.45 -15.80 -9.22
N GLY A 2 -6.87 -15.71 -10.49
CA GLY A 2 -5.93 -15.67 -11.61
C GLY A 2 -4.91 -14.57 -11.40
N LYS A 3 -3.63 -14.87 -11.63
CA LYS A 3 -2.55 -13.88 -11.49
C LYS A 3 -2.68 -12.90 -12.64
N PHE A 4 -3.29 -11.73 -12.41
CA PHE A 4 -3.37 -10.65 -13.38
C PHE A 4 -2.26 -9.64 -13.11
N PRO A 5 -1.12 -9.73 -13.83
CA PRO A 5 0.06 -8.92 -13.53
C PRO A 5 -0.20 -7.40 -13.61
N GLU A 6 -1.10 -6.98 -14.51
CA GLU A 6 -1.46 -5.57 -14.69
C GLU A 6 -2.23 -5.00 -13.49
N ALA A 7 -3.15 -5.78 -12.92
CA ALA A 7 -3.93 -5.39 -11.75
C ALA A 7 -3.04 -5.32 -10.50
N ASP A 8 -2.13 -6.28 -10.34
CA ASP A 8 -1.16 -6.31 -9.26
C ASP A 8 -0.22 -5.10 -9.31
N ALA A 9 0.29 -4.74 -10.50
CA ALA A 9 1.14 -3.57 -10.68
C ALA A 9 0.43 -2.28 -10.25
N ARG A 10 -0.85 -2.10 -10.60
CA ARG A 10 -1.67 -0.96 -10.15
C ARG A 10 -1.85 -0.93 -8.63
N ILE A 11 -2.10 -2.08 -8.00
CA ILE A 11 -2.34 -2.16 -6.56
C ILE A 11 -1.06 -1.88 -5.75
N MET A 12 0.11 -2.22 -6.29
CA MET A 12 1.41 -2.05 -5.63
C MET A 12 1.95 -0.62 -5.66
N GLN A 13 1.38 0.26 -6.48
CA GLN A 13 1.74 1.68 -6.52
C GLN A 13 1.25 2.47 -5.29
N PHE A 14 0.45 1.83 -4.43
CA PHE A 14 -0.07 2.44 -3.21
C PHE A 14 0.74 2.07 -1.97
N VAL A 15 0.94 3.06 -1.11
CA VAL A 15 1.48 2.91 0.25
C VAL A 15 0.36 3.14 1.25
N VAL A 16 0.44 2.50 2.42
CA VAL A 16 -0.56 2.58 3.48
C VAL A 16 0.05 3.29 4.67
N CYS A 17 -0.64 4.26 5.26
CA CYS A 17 -0.18 4.89 6.50
C CYS A 17 -0.26 3.92 7.68
N ARG A 18 0.79 3.84 8.52
CA ARG A 18 0.76 3.00 9.73
C ARG A 18 -0.18 3.53 10.83
N ARG A 19 -0.44 4.84 10.86
CA ARG A 19 -1.36 5.46 11.83
C ARG A 19 -2.82 5.34 11.41
N CYS A 20 -3.21 6.02 10.32
CA CYS A 20 -4.61 6.13 9.91
C CYS A 20 -5.05 5.08 8.87
N LYS A 21 -4.15 4.20 8.42
CA LYS A 21 -4.43 3.12 7.44
C LYS A 21 -4.98 3.60 6.08
N SER A 22 -4.88 4.90 5.77
CA SER A 22 -5.24 5.43 4.45
C SER A 22 -4.26 4.96 3.38
N ARG A 23 -4.75 4.86 2.14
CA ARG A 23 -3.94 4.58 0.95
C ARG A 23 -3.44 5.89 0.37
N ASN A 24 -2.13 6.03 0.25
CA ASN A 24 -1.45 7.16 -0.38
C ASN A 24 -0.67 6.69 -1.61
N LYS A 25 -0.31 7.63 -2.50
CA LYS A 25 0.62 7.35 -3.60
C LYS A 25 2.03 7.10 -3.04
N LYS A 26 2.79 6.21 -3.68
CA LYS A 26 4.17 5.87 -3.27
C LYS A 26 5.14 7.06 -3.30
N THR A 27 4.84 8.10 -4.05
CA THR A 27 5.66 9.32 -4.18
C THR A 27 5.45 10.35 -3.07
N LEU A 28 4.54 10.12 -2.12
CA LEU A 28 4.29 11.05 -1.02
C LEU A 28 5.20 10.73 0.17
N ASP A 29 5.93 11.73 0.66
CA ASP A 29 6.73 11.61 1.89
C ASP A 29 5.87 11.56 3.16
N LYS A 30 4.64 12.10 3.09
CA LYS A 30 3.74 12.22 4.24
C LYS A 30 2.33 11.78 3.90
N CYS A 31 1.64 11.22 4.89
CA CYS A 31 0.24 10.84 4.76
C CYS A 31 -0.65 12.08 4.56
N ARG A 32 -1.46 12.10 3.49
CA ARG A 32 -2.38 13.22 3.18
C ARG A 32 -3.43 13.49 4.25
N LYS A 33 -3.79 12.48 5.04
CA LYS A 33 -4.86 12.58 6.04
C LYS A 33 -4.37 12.97 7.43
N CYS A 34 -3.19 12.50 7.85
CA CYS A 34 -2.71 12.70 9.22
C CYS A 34 -1.29 13.28 9.32
N GLY A 35 -0.65 13.61 8.20
CA GLY A 35 0.70 14.20 8.18
C GLY A 35 1.84 13.26 8.58
N SER A 36 1.55 12.02 9.01
CA SER A 36 2.57 11.08 9.46
C SER A 36 3.48 10.61 8.31
N VAL A 37 4.79 10.58 8.57
CA VAL A 37 5.86 10.10 7.66
C VAL A 37 5.92 8.57 7.63
N PHE A 38 5.30 7.89 8.60
CA PHE A 38 5.34 6.43 8.72
C PHE A 38 4.36 5.76 7.75
N LEU A 39 4.80 5.62 6.51
CA LEU A 39 4.12 4.91 5.42
C LEU A 39 4.72 3.50 5.29
N ARG A 40 3.91 2.53 4.89
CA ARG A 40 4.34 1.17 4.56
C ARG A 40 3.94 0.81 3.13
N PRO A 41 4.76 0.09 2.37
CA PRO A 41 4.32 -0.44 1.08
C PRO A 41 3.19 -1.46 1.28
N LYS A 42 2.25 -1.49 0.33
CA LYS A 42 1.25 -2.57 0.28
C LYS A 42 1.97 -3.88 -0.08
N ARG A 43 1.61 -4.97 0.62
CA ARG A 43 2.20 -6.28 0.35
C ARG A 43 1.69 -6.83 -0.98
N LYS A 44 2.58 -7.44 -1.75
CA LYS A 44 2.24 -8.19 -2.97
C LYS A 44 1.41 -9.42 -2.63
N ASP A 45 1.89 -10.19 -1.65
CA ASP A 45 1.30 -11.48 -1.31
C ASP A 45 0.42 -11.37 -0.06
N ILE A 46 -0.75 -12.01 -0.12
CA ILE A 46 -1.55 -12.30 1.08
C ILE A 46 -0.75 -13.34 1.86
N LYS A 47 -0.47 -13.08 3.15
CA LYS A 47 0.12 -14.11 4.02
C LYS A 47 -0.79 -15.33 3.95
N ALA A 48 -0.31 -16.44 3.38
CA ALA A 48 -0.93 -17.73 3.61
C ALA A 48 -0.94 -17.93 5.13
N LYS A 49 -2.13 -18.06 5.73
CA LYS A 49 -2.23 -18.57 7.10
C LYS A 49 -1.65 -19.98 7.03
N LYS A 50 -0.53 -20.19 7.71
CA LYS A 50 0.01 -21.52 7.96
C LYS A 50 -0.80 -22.15 9.09
#